data_AF-A0A3N5FYJ3-F1
#
_entry.id   AF-A0A3N5FYJ3-F1
#
_cell.length_a   1.000
_cell.length_b   1.000
_cell.length_c   1.000
_cell.angle_alpha   90.00
_cell.angle_beta   90.00
_cell.angle_gamma   90.00
#
_symmetry.space_group_name_H-M   'P 1'
#
loop_
_entity.id
_entity.type
_entity.pdbx_description
1 polymer ?
#
loop_
_entity_poly.entity_id
_entity_poly.type
_entity_poly.pdbx_seq_one_letter_code
_entity_poly.pdbx_strand_id
1 'polypeptide(L)'
;QLPLLREGFPGDPATGVLAGDDEASDPYFTRHGSLPCPALDPGTGRCDLYAHRPLSCRTFGPPVQIGEAALPPCHLCFQGASESTVEACRVEADPRDVEGRILDRLGEEETLVAFAVAA
;
A
#
# COMPACT_ATOMS: atom_id res chain seq x y z
N GLN A 1 -1.83 1.92 -16.88
CA GLN A 1 -1.91 3.08 -15.97
C GLN A 1 -0.66 3.97 -16.02
N LEU A 2 0.53 3.41 -16.25
CA LEU A 2 1.79 4.16 -16.28
C LEU A 2 1.82 5.45 -17.11
N PRO A 3 1.27 5.54 -18.34
CA PRO A 3 1.28 6.80 -19.08
C PRO A 3 0.60 7.95 -18.31
N LEU A 4 -0.44 7.66 -17.53
CA LEU A 4 -1.14 8.64 -16.71
C LEU A 4 -0.36 9.00 -15.44
N LEU A 5 0.29 8.02 -14.82
CA LEU A 5 1.06 8.22 -13.58
C LEU A 5 2.41 8.90 -13.81
N ARG A 6 2.97 8.83 -15.02
CA ARG A 6 4.21 9.54 -15.37
C ARG A 6 4.02 11.06 -15.44
N GLU A 7 2.81 11.52 -15.74
CA GLU A 7 2.52 12.95 -15.82
C GLU A 7 2.51 13.55 -14.40
N GLY A 8 3.49 14.41 -14.10
CA GLY A 8 3.57 15.07 -12.79
C GLY A 8 3.99 14.14 -11.64
N PHE A 9 4.63 13.01 -11.94
CA PHE A 9 5.14 12.07 -10.94
C PHE A 9 6.05 12.78 -9.93
N PRO A 10 5.86 12.59 -8.61
CA PRO A 10 6.61 13.28 -7.57
C PRO A 10 7.96 12.58 -7.30
N GLY A 11 8.85 12.64 -8.29
CA GLY A 11 10.13 11.95 -8.28
C GLY A 11 10.68 11.82 -9.71
N ASP A 12 11.32 10.70 -10.01
CA ASP A 12 11.80 10.39 -11.36
C ASP A 12 10.77 9.53 -12.13
N PRO A 13 10.06 10.09 -13.14
CA PRO A 13 9.06 9.33 -13.91
C PRO A 13 9.67 8.28 -14.86
N ALA A 14 10.99 8.29 -15.09
CA ALA A 14 11.67 7.29 -15.89
C ALA A 14 11.91 6.01 -15.09
N THR A 15 12.37 6.15 -13.83
CA THR A 15 12.69 5.03 -12.93
C THR A 15 11.53 4.67 -12.00
N GLY A 16 10.64 5.60 -11.70
CA GLY A 16 9.54 5.45 -10.74
C GLY A 16 9.93 5.69 -9.29
N VAL A 17 11.14 6.19 -9.03
CA VAL A 17 11.63 6.46 -7.67
C VAL A 17 11.03 7.78 -7.15
N LEU A 18 10.44 7.75 -5.96
CA LEU A 18 9.86 8.93 -5.29
C LEU A 18 10.96 9.84 -4.71
N ALA A 19 10.68 11.15 -4.62
CA ALA A 19 11.63 12.12 -4.08
C ALA A 19 11.71 12.16 -2.53
N GLY A 20 10.83 11.43 -1.83
CA GLY A 20 10.81 11.32 -0.36
C GLY A 20 10.17 12.49 0.40
N ASP A 21 9.58 13.48 -0.29
CA ASP A 21 8.81 14.57 0.31
C ASP A 21 7.31 14.26 0.19
N ASP A 22 6.75 13.67 1.25
CA ASP A 22 5.36 13.22 1.28
C ASP A 22 4.37 14.38 1.13
N GLU A 23 4.61 15.51 1.80
CA GLU A 23 3.73 16.68 1.74
C GLU A 23 3.68 17.30 0.35
N ALA A 24 4.82 17.37 -0.35
CA ALA A 24 4.85 17.81 -1.74
C ALA A 24 4.17 16.81 -2.71
N SER A 25 4.05 15.54 -2.32
CA SER A 25 3.49 14.45 -3.13
C SER A 25 1.97 14.30 -2.97
N ASP A 26 1.38 14.80 -1.87
CA ASP A 26 -0.04 14.71 -1.56
C ASP A 26 -1.00 15.15 -2.68
N PRO A 27 -0.78 16.28 -3.38
CA PRO A 27 -1.64 16.69 -4.49
C PRO A 27 -1.65 15.66 -5.62
N TYR A 28 -0.49 15.05 -5.90
CA TYR A 28 -0.37 13.99 -6.90
C TYR A 28 -1.14 12.73 -6.45
N PHE A 29 -0.95 12.28 -5.21
CA PHE A 29 -1.68 11.12 -4.70
C PHE A 29 -3.19 11.35 -4.65
N THR A 30 -3.63 12.55 -4.29
CA THR A 30 -5.05 12.94 -4.31
C THR A 30 -5.62 12.89 -5.73
N ARG A 31 -4.90 13.43 -6.72
CA ARG A 31 -5.33 13.42 -8.14
C ARG A 31 -5.52 11.99 -8.67
N HIS A 32 -4.72 11.04 -8.20
CA HIS A 32 -4.67 9.67 -8.72
C HIS A 32 -5.30 8.61 -7.81
N GLY A 33 -5.75 8.97 -6.61
CA GLY A 33 -6.21 8.03 -5.58
C GLY A 33 -7.46 7.23 -5.92
N SER A 34 -8.21 7.61 -6.96
CA SER A 34 -9.37 6.87 -7.45
C SER A 34 -9.03 5.82 -8.52
N LEU A 35 -7.77 5.76 -8.98
CA LEU A 35 -7.36 4.77 -9.96
C LEU A 35 -7.37 3.37 -9.32
N PRO A 36 -7.89 2.33 -10.02
CA PRO A 36 -7.84 0.98 -9.50
C PRO A 36 -6.39 0.51 -9.35
N CYS A 37 -6.12 -0.41 -8.43
CA CYS A 37 -4.78 -0.99 -8.31
C CYS A 37 -4.37 -1.69 -9.62
N PRO A 38 -3.14 -1.51 -10.13
CA PRO A 38 -2.65 -2.17 -11.34
C PRO A 38 -2.56 -3.69 -11.22
N ALA A 39 -2.47 -4.22 -9.99
CA ALA A 39 -2.45 -5.66 -9.70
C ALA A 39 -3.86 -6.25 -9.46
N LEU A 40 -4.94 -5.49 -9.71
CA LEU A 40 -6.30 -5.98 -9.63
C LEU A 40 -6.73 -6.57 -10.98
N ASP A 41 -7.08 -7.84 -11.01
CA ASP A 41 -7.74 -8.46 -12.15
C ASP A 41 -9.23 -8.06 -12.17
N PRO A 42 -9.69 -7.31 -13.18
CA PRO A 42 -11.09 -6.86 -13.26
C PRO A 42 -12.07 -8.00 -13.57
N GLY A 43 -11.62 -9.11 -14.16
CA GLY A 43 -12.46 -10.25 -14.49
C GLY A 43 -12.80 -11.10 -13.28
N THR A 44 -11.82 -11.31 -12.38
CA THR A 44 -12.00 -12.14 -11.17
C THR A 44 -12.19 -11.35 -9.89
N GLY A 45 -11.84 -10.06 -9.88
CA GLY A 45 -11.81 -9.22 -8.68
C GLY A 45 -10.70 -9.58 -7.70
N ARG A 46 -9.70 -10.37 -8.13
CA ARG A 46 -8.60 -10.83 -7.29
C ARG A 46 -7.34 -10.01 -7.54
N CYS A 47 -6.46 -10.03 -6.55
CA CYS A 47 -5.15 -9.41 -6.66
C CYS A 47 -4.14 -10.41 -7.22
N ASP A 48 -3.49 -10.07 -8.33
CA ASP A 48 -2.50 -10.92 -9.00
C ASP A 48 -1.26 -11.17 -8.15
N LEU A 49 -0.96 -10.24 -7.24
CA LEU A 49 0.14 -10.36 -6.30
C LEU A 49 -0.26 -10.97 -4.95
N TYR A 50 -1.45 -11.57 -4.80
CA TYR A 50 -1.97 -11.96 -3.48
C TYR A 50 -0.96 -12.77 -2.63
N ALA A 51 -0.29 -13.75 -3.25
CA ALA A 51 0.71 -14.59 -2.59
C ALA A 51 1.98 -13.80 -2.18
N HIS A 52 2.28 -12.71 -2.88
CA HIS A 52 3.48 -11.88 -2.73
C HIS A 52 3.15 -10.47 -2.20
N ARG A 53 1.95 -10.26 -1.63
CA ARG A 53 1.54 -8.93 -1.18
C ARG A 53 2.56 -8.36 -0.19
N PRO A 54 3.08 -7.16 -0.44
CA PRO A 54 3.96 -6.47 0.51
C PRO A 54 3.19 -6.23 1.82
N LEU A 55 3.93 -6.00 2.91
CA LEU A 55 3.33 -5.82 4.23
C LEU A 55 2.41 -4.59 4.26
N SER A 56 2.79 -3.51 3.57
CA SER A 56 1.94 -2.34 3.34
C SER A 56 0.57 -2.67 2.75
N CYS A 57 0.46 -3.63 1.82
CA CYS A 57 -0.82 -4.07 1.25
C CYS A 57 -1.65 -4.95 2.20
N ARG A 58 -1.07 -5.47 3.28
CA ARG A 58 -1.76 -6.30 4.28
C ARG A 58 -2.44 -5.47 5.37
N THR A 59 -2.14 -4.17 5.44
CA THR A 59 -2.84 -3.20 6.30
C THR A 59 -4.25 -2.90 5.78
N PHE A 60 -4.50 -3.12 4.49
CA PHE A 60 -5.82 -2.96 3.88
C PHE A 60 -6.69 -4.20 4.10
N GLY A 61 -7.52 -4.16 5.14
CA GLY A 61 -8.54 -5.18 5.40
C GLY A 61 -8.89 -5.26 6.89
N PRO A 62 -8.20 -6.13 7.65
CA PRO A 62 -8.36 -6.20 9.11
C PRO A 62 -7.82 -4.94 9.80
N PRO A 63 -8.22 -4.67 11.05
CA PRO A 63 -7.48 -3.73 11.88
C PRO A 63 -6.08 -4.27 12.14
N VAL A 64 -5.08 -3.41 12.08
CA VAL A 64 -3.67 -3.83 12.16
C VAL A 64 -2.94 -3.07 13.25
N GLN A 65 -2.09 -3.78 13.99
CA GLN A 65 -1.07 -3.19 14.85
C GLN A 65 0.28 -3.16 14.10
N ILE A 66 0.92 -1.99 14.05
CA ILE A 66 2.29 -1.80 13.52
C ILE A 66 3.09 -1.00 14.54
N GLY A 67 4.04 -1.64 15.21
CA GLY A 67 4.72 -1.03 16.35
C GLY A 67 3.72 -0.54 17.40
N GLU A 68 3.75 0.75 17.71
CA GLU A 68 2.80 1.39 18.65
C GLU A 68 1.51 1.88 17.96
N ALA A 69 1.45 1.90 16.62
CA ALA A 69 0.32 2.41 15.87
C ALA A 69 -0.78 1.34 15.68
N ALA A 70 -2.00 1.70 16.06
CA ALA A 70 -3.21 0.90 15.86
C ALA A 70 -4.00 1.45 14.66
N LEU A 71 -3.85 0.82 13.49
CA LEU A 71 -4.53 1.22 12.28
C LEU A 71 -5.98 0.69 12.24
N PRO A 72 -6.93 1.47 11.70
CA PRO A 72 -8.30 1.03 11.51
C PRO A 72 -8.40 -0.03 10.40
N PRO A 73 -9.48 -0.83 10.36
CA PRO A 73 -9.74 -1.70 9.20
C PRO A 73 -10.05 -0.87 7.95
N CYS A 74 -10.02 -1.53 6.80
CA CYS A 74 -10.56 -0.94 5.57
C CYS A 74 -12.04 -0.55 5.78
N HIS A 75 -12.46 0.63 5.33
CA HIS A 75 -13.85 1.11 5.45
C HIS A 75 -14.90 0.24 4.74
N LEU A 76 -14.46 -0.64 3.83
CA LEU A 76 -15.31 -1.62 3.16
C LEU A 76 -15.42 -2.94 3.94
N CYS A 77 -14.53 -3.18 4.90
CA CYS A 77 -14.57 -4.34 5.78
C CYS A 77 -15.35 -4.03 7.07
N PHE A 78 -15.88 -5.05 7.73
CA PHE A 78 -16.56 -4.93 9.04
C PHE A 78 -17.75 -3.96 9.10
N GLN A 79 -18.42 -3.71 7.96
CA GLN A 79 -19.59 -2.84 7.93
C GLN A 79 -20.70 -3.38 8.87
N GLY A 80 -21.14 -2.53 9.80
CA GLY A 80 -22.16 -2.87 10.80
C GLY A 80 -21.66 -3.68 12.00
N ALA A 81 -20.36 -4.01 12.08
CA ALA A 81 -19.77 -4.62 13.27
C ALA A 81 -19.59 -3.58 14.39
N SER A 82 -19.63 -4.02 15.66
CA SER A 82 -19.25 -3.17 16.79
C SER A 82 -17.74 -2.95 16.84
N GLU A 83 -17.32 -1.85 17.47
CA GLU A 83 -15.90 -1.55 17.71
C GLU A 83 -15.19 -2.71 18.42
N SER A 84 -15.85 -3.36 19.39
CA SER A 84 -15.30 -4.51 20.10
C SER A 84 -15.08 -5.74 19.20
N THR A 85 -15.97 -5.97 18.22
CA THR A 85 -15.79 -7.06 17.24
C THR A 85 -14.66 -6.75 16.28
N VAL A 86 -14.55 -5.49 15.84
CA VAL A 86 -13.43 -5.03 15.01
C VAL A 86 -12.11 -5.25 15.77
N GLU A 87 -12.02 -4.77 17.01
CA GLU A 87 -10.81 -4.89 17.82
C GLU A 87 -10.40 -6.35 18.07
N ALA A 88 -11.36 -7.25 18.28
CA ALA A 88 -11.09 -8.69 18.44
C ALA A 88 -10.45 -9.34 17.19
N CYS A 89 -10.52 -8.68 16.02
CA CYS A 89 -9.89 -9.14 14.78
C CYS A 89 -8.54 -8.46 14.50
N ARG A 90 -8.00 -7.67 15.44
CA ARG A 90 -6.71 -6.98 15.25
C ARG A 90 -5.58 -7.97 15.01
N VAL A 91 -4.78 -7.69 14.00
CA VAL A 91 -3.60 -8.50 13.64
C VAL A 91 -2.32 -7.69 13.77
N GLU A 92 -1.25 -8.32 14.23
CA GLU A 92 0.09 -7.76 14.15
C GLU A 92 0.68 -8.15 12.78
N ALA A 93 0.92 -7.15 11.91
CA ALA A 93 1.26 -7.43 10.50
C ALA A 93 2.71 -7.91 10.30
N ASP A 94 3.66 -7.38 11.07
CA ASP A 94 5.07 -7.76 11.01
C ASP A 94 5.69 -8.00 12.40
N PRO A 95 5.26 -9.06 13.12
CA PRO A 95 5.71 -9.33 14.50
C PRO A 95 7.21 -9.66 14.63
N ARG A 96 7.92 -9.79 13.50
CA ARG A 96 9.34 -10.18 13.48
C ARG A 96 10.20 -9.17 12.73
N ASP A 97 9.63 -8.02 12.38
CA ASP A 97 10.31 -6.96 11.63
C ASP A 97 11.08 -7.50 10.41
N VAL A 98 10.40 -8.33 9.62
CA VAL A 98 10.99 -8.93 8.41
C VAL A 98 11.18 -7.86 7.35
N GLU A 99 10.28 -6.87 7.26
CA GLU A 99 10.39 -5.74 6.34
C GLU A 99 11.63 -4.91 6.62
N GLY A 100 11.80 -4.45 7.88
CA GLY A 100 12.95 -3.65 8.29
C GLY A 100 14.28 -4.33 7.97
N ARG A 101 14.39 -5.63 8.29
CA ARG A 101 15.58 -6.43 7.97
C ARG A 101 15.86 -6.60 6.47
N ILE A 102 14.85 -6.50 5.62
CA ILE A 102 15.02 -6.55 4.17
C ILE A 102 15.44 -5.17 3.67
N LEU A 103 14.82 -4.09 4.17
CA LEU A 103 15.17 -2.72 3.83
C LEU A 103 16.61 -2.37 4.24
N ASP A 104 17.04 -2.78 5.44
CA ASP A 104 18.43 -2.67 5.91
C ASP A 104 19.46 -3.24 4.91
N ARG A 105 19.06 -4.23 4.11
CA ARG A 105 19.93 -4.91 3.13
C ARG A 105 19.83 -4.35 1.72
N LEU A 106 18.68 -3.81 1.34
CA LEU A 106 18.38 -3.41 -0.04
C LEU A 106 18.37 -1.89 -0.24
N GLY A 107 18.27 -1.11 0.84
CA GLY A 107 18.08 0.33 0.78
C GLY A 107 16.60 0.73 0.84
N GLU A 108 16.39 2.03 1.07
CA GLU A 108 15.07 2.64 1.24
C GLU A 108 14.74 3.48 0.00
N GLU A 109 14.42 2.80 -1.11
CA GLU A 109 13.83 3.46 -2.28
C GLU A 109 12.35 3.17 -2.33
N GLU A 110 11.55 4.22 -2.48
CA GLU A 110 10.10 4.10 -2.58
C GLU A 110 9.61 4.28 -4.01
N THR A 111 8.59 3.51 -4.37
CA THR A 111 7.95 3.57 -5.68
C THR A 111 6.47 3.18 -5.56
N LEU A 112 5.71 3.40 -6.63
CA LEU A 112 4.32 2.93 -6.71
C LEU A 112 4.27 1.50 -7.24
N VAL A 113 3.29 0.73 -6.78
CA VAL A 113 3.03 -0.64 -7.28
C VAL A 113 2.94 -0.66 -8.81
N ALA A 114 2.38 0.39 -9.44
CA ALA A 114 2.28 0.49 -10.89
C ALA A 114 3.62 0.51 -11.63
N PHE A 115 4.67 1.07 -11.03
CA PHE A 115 6.02 1.05 -11.57
C PHE A 115 6.69 -0.29 -11.28
N ALA A 116 6.54 -0.81 -10.06
CA ALA A 116 7.13 -2.08 -9.65
C ALA A 116 6.65 -3.29 -10.46
N VAL A 117 5.35 -3.36 -10.82
CA VAL A 117 4.78 -4.52 -11.55
C VAL A 117 4.90 -4.42 -13.07
N ALA A 118 5.34 -3.27 -13.58
CA ALA A 118 5.48 -3.05 -15.01
C ALA A 118 6.91 -3.29 -15.52
N ALA A 119 7.86 -3.51 -14.60
CA ALA A 119 9.26 -3.82 -14.89
C ALA A 119 9.46 -5.28 -15.31
#